data_AF-A0A7S4Q0D7-F1
#
_entry.id   AF-A0A7S4Q0D7-F1
#
_cell.length_a   1.000
_cell.length_b   1.000
_cell.length_c   1.000
_cell.angle_alpha   90.00
_cell.angle_beta   90.00
_cell.angle_gamma   90.00
#
_symmetry.space_group_name_H-M   'P 1'
#
loop_
_entity.id
_entity.type
_entity.pdbx_description
1 polymer ?
#
loop_
_entity_poly.entity_id
_entity_poly.type
_entity_poly.pdbx_seq_one_letter_code
_entity_poly.pdbx_strand_id
1 'polypeptide(L)'
;TESDVGCTVAVLHCNAQTSSKDVLQKLRQFCSVTTGTSGRIYRPKEGRRVILYMKDINLPTPDKYDTSEIIMFLSQAVMHNGFYDDDLEFVQLEHIQIV
;
A
#
# COMPACT_ATOMS: atom_id res chain seq x y z
N THR A 1 -20.36 -18.20 5.21
CA THR A 1 -20.25 -16.98 6.05
C THR A 1 -19.79 -15.89 5.12
N GLU A 2 -20.63 -14.87 4.95
CA GLU A 2 -20.54 -13.87 3.90
C GLU A 2 -19.20 -13.12 3.90
N SER A 3 -18.40 -13.32 2.86
CA SER A 3 -17.30 -12.41 2.56
C SER A 3 -17.21 -12.23 1.05
N ASP A 4 -17.80 -11.11 0.63
CA ASP A 4 -17.14 -10.20 -0.28
C ASP A 4 -17.41 -10.29 -1.79
N VAL A 5 -18.59 -9.82 -2.20
CA VAL A 5 -18.97 -9.64 -3.62
C VAL A 5 -18.33 -8.37 -4.24
N GLY A 6 -17.26 -7.82 -3.66
CA GLY A 6 -16.64 -6.62 -4.20
C GLY A 6 -15.23 -6.30 -3.71
N CYS A 7 -14.48 -7.22 -3.12
CA CYS A 7 -13.15 -6.93 -2.62
C CYS A 7 -12.11 -7.67 -3.42
N THR A 8 -11.09 -6.92 -3.80
CA THR A 8 -9.98 -7.40 -4.58
C THR A 8 -8.81 -7.65 -3.65
N VAL A 9 -8.35 -8.90 -3.58
CA VAL A 9 -7.18 -9.27 -2.77
C VAL A 9 -5.92 -9.17 -3.64
N ALA A 10 -5.05 -8.22 -3.28
CA ALA A 10 -3.76 -8.04 -3.90
C ALA A 10 -2.69 -8.69 -3.02
N VAL A 11 -2.14 -9.82 -3.46
CA VAL A 11 -1.06 -10.52 -2.74
C VAL A 11 0.29 -9.97 -3.18
N LEU A 12 1.11 -9.57 -2.19
CA LEU A 12 2.51 -9.21 -2.38
C LEU A 12 3.39 -10.21 -1.63
N HIS A 13 4.30 -10.85 -2.35
CA HIS A 13 5.29 -11.75 -1.78
C HIS A 13 6.58 -10.96 -1.52
N CYS A 14 6.91 -10.71 -0.26
CA CYS A 14 8.13 -10.01 0.10
C CYS A 14 9.33 -10.96 0.04
N ASN A 15 10.48 -10.40 -0.31
CA ASN A 15 11.79 -11.04 -0.34
C ASN A 15 12.85 -10.04 0.14
N ALA A 16 14.11 -10.46 0.21
CA ALA A 16 15.22 -9.65 0.72
C ALA A 16 15.46 -8.32 -0.03
N GLN A 17 14.96 -8.20 -1.26
CA GLN A 17 15.10 -7.03 -2.15
C GLN A 17 13.79 -6.23 -2.28
N THR A 18 12.70 -6.66 -1.65
CA THR A 18 11.43 -5.93 -1.75
C THR A 18 11.60 -4.56 -1.10
N SER A 19 11.13 -3.54 -1.80
CA SER A 19 11.20 -2.13 -1.42
C SER A 19 9.79 -1.51 -1.32
N SER A 20 9.71 -0.27 -0.81
CA SER A 20 8.47 0.52 -0.80
C SER A 20 7.88 0.69 -2.21
N LYS A 21 8.73 0.71 -3.25
CA LYS A 21 8.34 0.85 -4.65
C LYS A 21 7.53 -0.33 -5.17
N ASP A 22 7.83 -1.55 -4.70
CA ASP A 22 7.09 -2.74 -5.09
C ASP A 22 5.65 -2.70 -4.55
N VAL A 23 5.49 -2.22 -3.31
CA VAL A 23 4.18 -1.99 -2.70
C VAL A 23 3.41 -0.94 -3.50
N LEU A 24 4.06 0.18 -3.83
CA LEU A 24 3.44 1.26 -4.61
C LEU A 24 3.05 0.80 -6.02
N GLN A 25 3.90 0.02 -6.68
CA GLN A 25 3.60 -0.56 -7.98
C GLN A 25 2.38 -1.49 -7.89
N LYS A 26 2.27 -2.29 -6.83
CA LYS A 26 1.10 -3.14 -6.60
C LYS A 26 -0.15 -2.31 -6.37
N LEU A 27 -0.09 -1.26 -5.55
CA LEU A 27 -1.19 -0.32 -5.36
C LEU A 27 -1.63 0.32 -6.67
N ARG A 28 -0.70 0.78 -7.52
CA ARG A 28 -1.00 1.37 -8.85
C ARG A 28 -1.67 0.38 -9.82
N GLN A 29 -1.41 -0.93 -9.67
CA GLN A 29 -2.09 -1.96 -10.48
C GLN A 29 -3.58 -2.02 -10.13
N PHE A 30 -3.92 -2.06 -8.84
CA PHE A 30 -5.29 -2.27 -8.36
C PHE A 30 -6.07 -0.98 -8.08
N CYS A 31 -5.40 0.17 -7.98
CA CYS A 31 -6.01 1.45 -7.63
C CYS A 31 -5.88 2.50 -8.74
N SER A 32 -6.95 3.25 -8.99
CA SER A 32 -6.95 4.46 -9.80
C SER A 32 -6.66 5.68 -8.92
N VAL A 33 -5.96 6.65 -9.50
CA VAL A 33 -5.71 7.94 -8.85
C VAL A 33 -6.79 8.92 -9.27
N THR A 34 -7.42 9.59 -8.30
CA THR A 34 -8.38 10.66 -8.53
C THR A 34 -7.95 11.89 -7.73
N THR A 35 -8.18 13.08 -8.28
CA THR A 35 -7.92 14.33 -7.56
C THR A 35 -9.12 14.67 -6.67
N GLY A 36 -8.90 14.76 -5.36
CA GLY A 36 -9.87 15.23 -4.39
C GLY A 36 -9.55 16.64 -3.88
N THR A 37 -10.34 17.11 -2.91
CA THR A 37 -10.19 18.42 -2.27
C THR A 37 -8.89 18.57 -1.48
N SER A 38 -8.35 17.46 -0.98
CA SER A 38 -7.14 17.41 -0.15
C SER A 38 -5.90 16.90 -0.89
N GLY A 39 -5.97 16.72 -2.22
CA GLY A 39 -4.88 16.22 -3.04
C GLY A 39 -5.24 14.95 -3.80
N ARG A 40 -4.21 14.16 -4.15
CA ARG A 40 -4.36 12.91 -4.88
C ARG A 40 -4.90 11.80 -3.97
N ILE A 41 -5.86 11.02 -4.46
CA ILE A 41 -6.49 9.93 -3.71
C ILE A 41 -6.40 8.64 -4.54
N TYR A 42 -5.87 7.58 -3.94
CA TYR A 42 -5.89 6.23 -4.49
C TYR A 42 -7.17 5.53 -4.06
N ARG A 43 -7.93 5.04 -5.04
CA ARG A 43 -9.14 4.26 -4.85
C ARG A 43 -9.08 2.96 -5.65
N PRO A 44 -9.68 1.85 -5.18
CA PRO A 44 -9.85 0.64 -5.96
C PRO A 44 -10.41 0.91 -7.36
N LYS A 45 -9.77 0.37 -8.42
CA LYS A 45 -10.29 0.44 -9.80
C LYS A 45 -11.54 -0.42 -9.96
N GLU A 46 -11.49 -1.59 -9.33
CA GLU A 46 -12.51 -2.62 -9.39
C GLU A 46 -12.86 -3.06 -7.97
N GLY A 47 -14.16 -3.17 -7.71
CA GLY A 47 -14.68 -3.51 -6.40
C GLY A 47 -14.83 -2.33 -5.45
N ARG A 48 -15.40 -2.63 -4.30
CA ARG A 48 -15.62 -1.74 -3.15
C ARG A 48 -14.36 -1.51 -2.32
N ARG A 49 -13.47 -2.50 -2.24
CA ARG A 49 -12.29 -2.46 -1.35
C ARG A 49 -11.12 -3.24 -1.96
N VAL A 50 -9.89 -2.85 -1.65
CA VAL A 50 -8.69 -3.65 -1.92
C VAL A 50 -8.09 -4.12 -0.60
N ILE A 51 -7.79 -5.40 -0.48
CA ILE A 51 -6.99 -5.95 0.62
C ILE A 51 -5.60 -6.25 0.06
N LEU A 52 -4.61 -5.47 0.49
CA LEU A 52 -3.20 -5.73 0.24
C LEU A 52 -2.69 -6.72 1.28
N TYR A 53 -2.47 -7.96 0.86
CA TYR A 53 -1.98 -9.05 1.71
C TYR A 53 -0.49 -9.26 1.48
N MET A 54 0.33 -9.01 2.50
CA MET A 54 1.79 -9.10 2.41
C MET A 54 2.31 -10.36 3.09
N LYS A 55 2.93 -11.24 2.31
CA LYS A 55 3.62 -12.41 2.84
C LYS A 55 5.07 -12.10 3.13
N ASP A 56 5.56 -12.65 4.24
CA ASP A 56 6.98 -12.64 4.60
C ASP A 56 7.59 -11.23 4.76
N ILE A 57 6.81 -10.31 5.37
CA ILE A 57 7.20 -8.90 5.60
C ILE A 57 8.52 -8.72 6.40
N ASN A 58 8.99 -9.77 7.08
CA ASN A 58 10.22 -9.75 7.88
C ASN A 58 11.48 -10.12 7.07
N LEU A 59 11.34 -10.51 5.80
CA LEU A 59 12.47 -10.84 4.92
C LEU A 59 13.27 -9.65 4.36
N PRO A 60 12.71 -8.43 4.15
CA PRO A 60 13.47 -7.30 3.62
C PRO A 60 14.69 -7.00 4.48
N THR A 61 15.84 -6.84 3.83
CA THR A 61 17.11 -6.63 4.53
C THR A 61 17.06 -5.30 5.28
N PRO A 62 17.24 -5.29 6.62
CA PRO A 62 17.28 -4.04 7.36
C PRO A 62 18.52 -3.24 7.00
N ASP A 63 18.44 -1.92 7.14
CA ASP A 63 19.58 -1.04 6.95
C ASP A 63 20.62 -1.18 8.07
N LYS A 64 21.72 -0.41 7.98
CA LYS A 64 22.80 -0.40 8.99
C LYS A 64 22.31 -0.08 10.41
N TYR A 65 21.11 0.50 10.55
CA TYR A 65 20.51 0.92 11.81
C TYR A 65 19.29 0.07 12.18
N ASP A 66 19.22 -1.17 11.66
CA ASP A 66 18.13 -2.13 11.89
C ASP A 66 16.74 -1.60 11.50
N THR A 67 16.69 -0.64 10.56
CA THR A 67 15.44 -0.05 10.07
C THR A 67 15.08 -0.63 8.71
N SER A 68 13.84 -1.10 8.57
CA SER A 68 13.30 -1.55 7.29
C SER A 68 12.46 -0.45 6.66
N GLU A 69 12.87 -0.01 5.46
CA GLU A 69 12.16 1.01 4.68
C GLU A 69 10.69 0.64 4.45
N ILE A 70 10.41 -0.64 4.13
CA ILE A 70 9.04 -1.16 3.93
C ILE A 70 8.20 -0.99 5.19
N ILE A 71 8.73 -1.37 6.35
CA ILE A 71 7.99 -1.28 7.60
C ILE A 71 7.65 0.19 7.90
N MET A 72 8.58 1.11 7.64
CA MET A 72 8.36 2.53 7.85
C MET A 72 7.29 3.08 6.89
N PHE A 73 7.37 2.72 5.61
CA PHE A 73 6.38 3.08 4.59
C PHE A 73 4.97 2.59 4.96
N LEU A 74 4.84 1.32 5.37
CA LEU A 74 3.56 0.74 5.76
C LEU A 74 3.01 1.38 7.04
N SER A 75 3.88 1.67 8.00
CA SER A 75 3.51 2.37 9.22
C SER A 75 2.91 3.74 8.90
N GLN A 76 3.56 4.51 8.03
CA GLN A 76 3.04 5.79 7.55
C GLN A 76 1.68 5.62 6.85
N ALA A 77 1.56 4.64 5.94
CA ALA A 77 0.35 4.38 5.18
C ALA A 77 -0.86 4.05 6.09
N VAL A 78 -0.65 3.30 7.17
CA VAL A 78 -1.69 2.95 8.15
C VAL A 78 -1.98 4.10 9.11
N MET A 79 -0.97 4.78 9.64
CA MET A 79 -1.14 5.84 10.64
C MET A 79 -1.79 7.09 10.06
N HIS A 80 -1.42 7.48 8.83
CA HIS A 80 -1.88 8.70 8.18
C HIS A 80 -2.92 8.45 7.09
N ASN A 81 -3.30 7.19 6.87
CA ASN A 81 -4.21 6.79 5.80
C ASN A 81 -3.74 7.29 4.41
N GLY A 82 -2.43 7.31 4.20
CA GLY A 82 -1.79 7.95 3.07
C GLY A 82 -0.27 7.90 3.14
N PHE A 83 0.39 8.23 2.03
CA PHE A 83 1.85 8.23 1.91
C PHE A 83 2.30 9.44 1.08
N TYR A 84 3.61 9.73 1.08
CA TYR A 84 4.19 10.75 0.20
C TYR A 84 4.72 10.08 -1.07
N ASP A 85 4.33 10.60 -2.23
CA ASP A 85 4.86 10.15 -3.52
C ASP A 85 6.25 10.75 -3.78
N ASP A 86 6.91 10.33 -4.87
CA ASP A 86 8.24 10.83 -5.26
C ASP A 86 8.27 12.36 -5.47
N ASP A 87 7.12 12.97 -5.81
CA ASP A 87 6.96 14.42 -5.96
C ASP A 87 6.76 15.16 -4.62
N LEU A 88 6.91 14.48 -3.49
CA LEU A 88 6.65 15.01 -2.14
C LEU A 88 5.21 15.47 -1.90
N GLU A 89 4.27 15.02 -2.73
CA GLU A 89 2.85 15.26 -2.55
C GLU A 89 2.22 14.16 -1.69
N PHE A 90 1.33 14.57 -0.78
CA PHE A 90 0.58 13.63 0.04
C PHE A 90 -0.53 12.97 -0.78
N VAL A 91 -0.50 11.64 -0.79
CA VAL A 91 -1.47 10.80 -1.48
C VAL A 91 -2.29 10.04 -0.45
N GLN A 92 -3.61 10.25 -0.46
CA GLN A 92 -4.53 9.56 0.43
C GLN A 92 -4.89 8.18 -0.09
N LEU A 93 -5.01 7.22 0.82
CA LEU A 93 -5.49 5.86 0.55
C LEU A 93 -6.93 5.73 1.05
N GLU A 94 -7.87 5.42 0.15
CA GLU A 94 -9.26 5.17 0.51
C GLU A 94 -9.69 3.75 0.13
N HIS A 95 -10.44 3.10 1.02
CA HIS A 95 -10.96 1.74 0.84
C HIS A 95 -9.86 0.69 0.55
N ILE A 96 -8.69 0.88 1.17
CA ILE A 96 -7.57 -0.06 1.11
C ILE A 96 -7.31 -0.59 2.51
N GLN A 97 -7.18 -1.91 2.65
CA GLN A 97 -6.75 -2.57 3.87
C GLN A 97 -5.39 -3.19 3.66
N ILE A 98 -4.49 -3.01 4.62
CA ILE A 98 -3.17 -3.63 4.61
C ILE A 98 -3.20 -4.75 5.67
N VAL A 99 -2.85 -5.98 5.27
CA VAL A 99 -2.86 -7.19 6.12
C VAL A 99 -1.56 -7.96 5.95
#